data_AF-A0A516GEU5-F1
#
_entry.id   AF-A0A516GEU5-F1
#
_cell.length_a   1.000
_cell.length_b   1.000
_cell.length_c   1.000
_cell.angle_alpha   90.00
_cell.angle_beta   90.00
_cell.angle_gamma   90.00
#
_symmetry.space_group_name_H-M   'P 1'
#
loop_
_entity.id
_entity.type
_entity.pdbx_description
1 polymer ?
#
loop_
_entity_poly.entity_id
_entity_poly.type
_entity_poly.pdbx_seq_one_letter_code
_entity_poly.pdbx_strand_id
1 'polypeptide(L)'
;MSERHDDTTSHESLDLLDRAAEFAPHMSLEPSAVIAAGRRKVRRRRASAVGGGVAAVALAGGLWVAGPLSPFTDPDAVAPASVSWQDGVDVRVLDNEPHPSEVGRVHWQGDLVSAEGDTRPALVLTKDGEQLDPIPAEDGPGDVMIYRSGNLAVAVWESPVGSSGEQLLWSPGSEWGQGGDFIVDGVELWYASAEFIPGAEPGLEEMYWFGEDAAHAASGAPVSSTVLTAGDTRAVVMVDEARGLWGTDARPTDQLVGNVHVATLRSGAGYTGWMPGTEVSPRAGDPAPAPRDVVPTSVGVLPPGASLSATTSATVELAQGTVGKHTVVLAADPERTLAISPPQISYTLGGKQHNLQSWVETGARTIEVDGAQVQVSGTPDGLQLFVGPGEFALIPDRDLDGDSAVVGGIGDGQVVLVPGWEPTDDVTGLRLQLGGDAQQWVEPDATLVGTLFDGSPLLVLALDEGTLPAGETIQAVGVAENGTAVTLDRADEVLEVDLGL
;
A
#
# COMPACT_ATOMS: atom_id res chain seq x y z
N MET A 1 76.96 23.80 -1.34
CA MET A 1 76.05 22.85 -0.67
C MET A 1 75.09 22.38 -1.75
N SER A 2 75.26 21.14 -2.20
CA SER A 2 74.54 20.57 -3.34
C SER A 2 73.31 19.83 -2.83
N GLU A 3 72.16 20.15 -3.41
CA GLU A 3 70.89 19.47 -3.21
C GLU A 3 71.00 18.00 -3.65
N ARG A 4 70.44 17.12 -2.84
CA ARG A 4 70.14 15.73 -3.15
C ARG A 4 68.66 15.58 -2.79
N HIS A 5 67.79 15.57 -3.80
CA HIS A 5 66.38 15.25 -3.64
C HIS A 5 66.13 13.88 -4.25
N ASP A 6 65.34 13.12 -3.51
CA ASP A 6 64.97 11.72 -3.72
C ASP A 6 64.30 11.49 -5.07
N ASP A 7 64.79 10.48 -5.79
CA ASP A 7 64.26 10.00 -7.08
C ASP A 7 63.77 8.54 -6.95
N THR A 8 63.47 8.08 -5.72
CA THR A 8 63.21 6.66 -5.42
C THR A 8 61.74 6.27 -5.26
N THR A 9 60.80 7.21 -5.27
CA THR A 9 59.36 6.92 -5.06
C THR A 9 58.56 6.63 -6.33
N SER A 10 59.07 6.99 -7.51
CA SER A 10 58.33 6.86 -8.78
C SER A 10 58.40 5.45 -9.40
N HIS A 11 59.38 4.63 -9.02
CA HIS A 11 59.58 3.29 -9.58
C HIS A 11 58.81 2.19 -8.85
N GLU A 12 58.55 2.33 -7.54
CA GLU A 12 57.79 1.34 -6.76
C GLU A 12 56.30 1.29 -7.14
N SER A 13 55.71 2.42 -7.52
CA SER A 13 54.28 2.49 -7.87
C SER A 13 54.00 1.86 -9.24
N LEU A 14 54.95 1.94 -10.18
CA LEU A 14 54.86 1.27 -11.48
C LEU A 14 55.11 -0.24 -11.35
N ASP A 15 56.07 -0.66 -10.53
CA ASP A 15 56.33 -2.08 -10.25
C ASP A 15 55.12 -2.78 -9.58
N LEU A 16 54.37 -2.06 -8.73
CA LEU A 16 53.14 -2.58 -8.12
C LEU A 16 51.97 -2.71 -9.11
N LEU A 17 51.88 -1.81 -10.11
CA LEU A 17 50.87 -1.89 -11.17
C LEU A 17 51.18 -3.03 -12.16
N ASP A 18 52.46 -3.23 -12.50
CA ASP A 18 52.87 -4.35 -13.36
C ASP A 18 52.64 -5.71 -12.67
N ARG A 19 52.84 -5.79 -11.35
CA ARG A 19 52.50 -7.01 -10.57
C ARG A 19 51.00 -7.27 -10.48
N ALA A 20 50.17 -6.22 -10.41
CA ALA A 20 48.71 -6.38 -10.39
C ALA A 20 48.17 -6.88 -11.74
N ALA A 21 48.81 -6.52 -12.86
CA ALA A 21 48.48 -7.05 -14.17
C ALA A 21 48.84 -8.54 -14.33
N GLU A 22 49.85 -9.02 -13.61
CA GLU A 22 50.31 -10.42 -13.64
C GLU A 22 49.36 -11.40 -12.90
N PHE A 23 48.50 -10.89 -12.00
CA PHE A 23 47.50 -11.67 -11.24
C PHE A 23 46.05 -11.46 -11.71
N ALA A 24 45.82 -10.64 -12.74
CA ALA A 24 44.50 -10.50 -13.33
C ALA A 24 44.15 -11.78 -14.11
N PRO A 25 43.03 -12.47 -13.82
CA PRO A 25 42.62 -13.63 -14.60
C PRO A 25 42.43 -13.21 -16.07
N HIS A 26 42.93 -14.04 -17.00
CA HIS A 26 42.76 -13.81 -18.44
C HIS A 26 41.27 -13.81 -18.81
N MET A 27 40.62 -12.66 -18.77
CA MET A 27 39.28 -12.47 -19.32
C MET A 27 39.36 -12.28 -20.84
N SER A 28 39.82 -13.31 -21.55
CA SER A 28 39.57 -13.40 -22.99
C SER A 28 38.15 -13.95 -23.18
N LEU A 29 37.17 -13.06 -23.24
CA LEU A 29 35.86 -13.41 -23.79
C LEU A 29 36.06 -13.58 -25.30
N GLU A 30 36.01 -14.83 -25.78
CA GLU A 30 36.09 -15.11 -27.20
C GLU A 30 34.85 -14.48 -27.88
N PRO A 31 35.01 -13.55 -28.85
CA PRO A 31 33.87 -12.88 -29.48
C PRO A 31 32.89 -13.87 -30.13
N SER A 32 33.38 -15.03 -30.55
CA SER A 32 32.60 -16.16 -31.08
C SER A 32 31.68 -16.78 -30.02
N ALA A 33 32.10 -16.84 -28.74
CA ALA A 33 31.30 -17.37 -27.63
C ALA A 33 30.16 -16.41 -27.26
N VAL A 34 30.43 -15.09 -27.25
CA VAL A 34 29.40 -14.05 -27.05
C VAL A 34 28.39 -14.05 -28.19
N ILE A 35 28.86 -14.16 -29.43
CA ILE A 35 27.99 -14.26 -30.61
C ILE A 35 27.19 -15.58 -30.61
N ALA A 36 27.76 -16.69 -30.14
CA ALA A 36 27.06 -17.97 -30.02
C ALA A 36 25.98 -17.95 -28.92
N ALA A 37 26.25 -17.32 -27.79
CA ALA A 37 25.27 -17.09 -26.72
C ALA A 37 24.14 -16.18 -27.20
N GLY A 38 24.47 -15.07 -27.86
CA GLY A 38 23.49 -14.16 -28.47
C GLY A 38 22.64 -14.84 -29.54
N ARG A 39 23.24 -15.67 -30.40
CA ARG A 39 22.51 -16.47 -31.41
C ARG A 39 21.59 -17.51 -30.78
N ARG A 40 21.99 -18.14 -29.67
CA ARG A 40 21.13 -19.07 -28.91
C ARG A 40 19.91 -18.35 -28.32
N LYS A 41 20.10 -17.16 -27.73
CA LYS A 41 19.02 -16.33 -27.15
C LYS A 41 18.01 -15.86 -28.23
N VAL A 42 18.49 -15.42 -29.40
CA VAL A 42 17.63 -15.01 -30.52
C VAL A 42 16.88 -16.19 -31.15
N ARG A 43 17.50 -17.38 -31.18
CA ARG A 43 16.86 -18.59 -31.73
C ARG A 43 15.76 -19.14 -30.81
N ARG A 44 15.91 -19.03 -29.47
CA ARG A 44 14.84 -19.34 -28.50
C ARG A 44 13.64 -18.40 -28.69
N ARG A 45 13.84 -17.07 -28.82
CA ARG A 45 12.75 -16.12 -29.11
C ARG A 45 11.97 -16.43 -30.41
N ARG A 46 12.65 -16.90 -31.46
CA ARG A 46 11.98 -17.30 -32.70
C ARG A 46 11.26 -18.65 -32.62
N ALA A 47 11.64 -19.53 -31.70
CA ALA A 47 10.95 -20.80 -31.50
C ALA A 47 9.66 -20.61 -30.67
N SER A 48 9.69 -19.73 -29.67
CA SER A 48 8.51 -19.39 -28.85
C SER A 48 7.42 -18.66 -29.64
N ALA A 49 7.79 -17.90 -30.69
CA ALA A 49 6.86 -17.17 -31.54
C ALA A 49 6.18 -18.02 -32.64
N VAL A 50 6.49 -19.32 -32.77
CA VAL A 50 5.95 -20.20 -33.83
C VAL A 50 4.88 -21.18 -33.28
N GLY A 51 4.63 -21.20 -31.96
CA GLY A 51 3.66 -22.11 -31.32
C GLY A 51 2.21 -21.61 -31.21
N GLY A 52 1.91 -20.34 -31.48
CA GLY A 52 0.55 -19.77 -31.47
C GLY A 52 0.11 -19.35 -32.89
N GLY A 53 -0.81 -20.09 -33.49
CA GLY A 53 -1.11 -20.00 -34.91
C GLY A 53 -1.93 -18.80 -35.40
N VAL A 54 -1.53 -18.32 -36.60
CA VAL A 54 -2.34 -17.90 -37.77
C VAL A 54 -2.96 -16.48 -37.83
N ALA A 55 -2.21 -15.62 -38.55
CA ALA A 55 -2.61 -14.75 -39.66
C ALA A 55 -3.41 -13.44 -39.44
N ALA A 56 -2.70 -12.32 -39.66
CA ALA A 56 -3.14 -11.29 -40.60
C ALA A 56 -1.94 -10.46 -41.11
N VAL A 57 -1.35 -10.86 -42.23
CA VAL A 57 -0.59 -9.94 -43.09
C VAL A 57 -1.58 -9.38 -44.12
N ALA A 58 -1.89 -8.10 -44.00
CA ALA A 58 -2.45 -7.30 -45.09
C ALA A 58 -1.85 -5.89 -45.04
N LEU A 59 -0.71 -5.72 -45.70
CA LEU A 59 -0.21 -4.42 -46.14
C LEU A 59 -0.83 -4.10 -47.51
N ALA A 60 -1.73 -3.12 -47.59
CA ALA A 60 -1.79 -2.13 -48.68
C ALA A 60 -3.02 -1.19 -48.57
N GLY A 61 -2.75 0.11 -48.43
CA GLY A 61 -3.43 1.18 -49.18
C GLY A 61 -4.76 1.72 -48.65
N GLY A 62 -4.70 2.79 -47.86
CA GLY A 62 -5.86 3.63 -47.53
C GLY A 62 -5.45 4.98 -46.96
N LEU A 63 -5.13 5.93 -47.83
CA LEU A 63 -4.84 7.33 -47.52
C LEU A 63 -6.08 8.04 -46.90
N TRP A 64 -5.85 8.74 -45.78
CA TRP A 64 -6.54 9.94 -45.27
C TRP A 64 -8.02 9.84 -44.84
N VAL A 65 -8.29 9.95 -43.53
CA VAL A 65 -8.97 11.11 -42.87
C VAL A 65 -8.74 11.07 -41.34
N ALA A 66 -8.01 12.07 -40.85
CA ALA A 66 -8.06 12.76 -39.54
C ALA A 66 -7.91 12.00 -38.20
N GLY A 67 -6.69 12.06 -37.65
CA GLY A 67 -6.34 11.95 -36.22
C GLY A 67 -4.82 11.86 -36.08
N PRO A 68 -4.14 12.61 -35.19
CA PRO A 68 -2.68 12.58 -35.13
C PRO A 68 -2.22 11.23 -34.56
N LEU A 69 -1.90 10.31 -35.46
CA LEU A 69 -1.04 9.16 -35.16
C LEU A 69 0.33 9.73 -34.78
N SER A 70 0.64 9.69 -33.49
CA SER A 70 1.95 10.04 -32.96
C SER A 70 3.01 9.12 -33.58
N PRO A 71 4.07 9.65 -34.21
CA PRO A 71 5.18 8.85 -34.73
C PRO A 71 6.19 8.45 -33.64
N PHE A 72 5.84 8.63 -32.37
CA PHE A 72 6.58 8.16 -31.20
C PHE A 72 5.81 6.99 -30.59
N THR A 73 6.06 5.77 -31.07
CA THR A 73 6.08 4.66 -30.11
C THR A 73 7.26 4.94 -29.20
N ASP A 74 6.97 5.31 -27.97
CA ASP A 74 7.96 5.53 -26.95
C ASP A 74 8.85 4.27 -26.83
N PRO A 75 10.18 4.36 -27.01
CA PRO A 75 11.06 3.25 -26.68
C PRO A 75 11.01 2.88 -25.19
N ASP A 76 10.43 3.73 -24.34
CA ASP A 76 10.19 3.51 -22.91
C ASP A 76 8.76 3.02 -22.59
N ALA A 77 8.05 2.43 -23.57
CA ALA A 77 6.85 1.67 -23.28
C ALA A 77 7.24 0.50 -22.35
N VAL A 78 7.08 0.71 -21.04
CA VAL A 78 7.44 -0.24 -20.00
C VAL A 78 6.73 -1.56 -20.31
N ALA A 79 7.51 -2.55 -20.71
CA ALA A 79 7.00 -3.90 -20.91
C ALA A 79 6.57 -4.42 -19.52
N PRO A 80 5.37 -5.02 -19.41
CA PRO A 80 4.76 -5.35 -18.13
C PRO A 80 5.44 -6.52 -17.42
N ALA A 81 6.66 -6.37 -16.89
CA ALA A 81 7.49 -7.46 -16.37
C ALA A 81 7.60 -8.67 -17.36
N SER A 82 8.67 -9.45 -17.32
CA SER A 82 8.73 -10.68 -18.11
C SER A 82 9.69 -11.63 -17.44
N VAL A 83 9.22 -12.43 -16.49
CA VAL A 83 10.13 -13.33 -15.79
C VAL A 83 10.46 -14.53 -16.66
N SER A 84 11.70 -14.59 -17.14
CA SER A 84 12.21 -15.78 -17.83
C SER A 84 12.87 -16.71 -16.82
N TRP A 85 12.10 -17.66 -16.31
CA TRP A 85 12.59 -18.68 -15.38
C TRP A 85 13.63 -19.59 -16.06
N GLN A 86 14.75 -19.82 -15.38
CA GLN A 86 15.85 -20.66 -15.85
C GLN A 86 15.73 -22.08 -15.28
N ASP A 87 16.36 -23.04 -15.96
CA ASP A 87 16.47 -24.42 -15.50
C ASP A 87 17.34 -24.50 -14.23
N GLY A 88 16.89 -25.21 -13.19
CA GLY A 88 17.74 -25.56 -12.04
C GLY A 88 17.82 -24.55 -10.90
N VAL A 89 16.80 -23.73 -10.71
CA VAL A 89 16.62 -22.89 -9.50
C VAL A 89 16.60 -23.77 -8.25
N ASP A 90 17.40 -23.40 -7.24
CA ASP A 90 17.42 -23.96 -5.88
C ASP A 90 17.87 -22.85 -4.92
N VAL A 91 16.91 -22.07 -4.42
CA VAL A 91 17.18 -20.88 -3.57
C VAL A 91 16.17 -20.78 -2.43
N ARG A 92 16.67 -20.41 -1.25
CA ARG A 92 15.81 -20.10 -0.11
C ARG A 92 15.16 -18.75 -0.30
N VAL A 93 13.83 -18.72 -0.27
CA VAL A 93 13.02 -17.51 -0.42
C VAL A 93 12.21 -17.19 0.82
N LEU A 94 12.13 -18.04 1.83
CA LEU A 94 11.39 -17.73 3.05
C LEU A 94 12.09 -18.38 4.25
N ASP A 95 12.25 -17.61 5.32
CA ASP A 95 12.59 -18.13 6.63
C ASP A 95 12.04 -17.15 7.69
N ASN A 96 10.89 -17.48 8.26
CA ASN A 96 10.22 -16.63 9.25
C ASN A 96 10.57 -17.03 10.69
N GLU A 97 11.83 -17.41 10.95
CA GLU A 97 12.29 -17.89 12.26
C GLU A 97 11.60 -17.13 13.42
N PRO A 98 10.77 -17.82 14.24
CA PRO A 98 9.92 -17.15 15.21
C PRO A 98 10.72 -16.32 16.20
N HIS A 99 10.33 -15.06 16.40
CA HIS A 99 10.95 -14.27 17.45
C HIS A 99 10.50 -14.82 18.83
N PRO A 100 11.33 -14.79 19.89
CA PRO A 100 10.93 -15.28 21.21
C PRO A 100 9.66 -14.64 21.83
N SER A 101 9.21 -13.49 21.31
CA SER A 101 7.95 -12.85 21.70
C SER A 101 6.72 -13.40 20.97
N GLU A 102 6.90 -14.22 19.93
CA GLU A 102 5.86 -14.79 19.06
C GLU A 102 5.63 -16.27 19.39
N VAL A 103 5.36 -16.56 20.67
CA VAL A 103 5.19 -17.93 21.15
C VAL A 103 4.03 -18.62 20.44
N GLY A 104 4.32 -19.72 19.74
CA GLY A 104 3.31 -20.51 19.03
C GLY A 104 3.11 -20.12 17.56
N ARG A 105 3.87 -19.15 17.03
CA ARG A 105 3.94 -18.88 15.59
C ARG A 105 4.53 -20.09 14.87
N VAL A 106 3.92 -20.42 13.73
CA VAL A 106 4.40 -21.49 12.84
C VAL A 106 5.71 -21.05 12.19
N HIS A 107 6.75 -21.88 12.30
CA HIS A 107 7.99 -21.66 11.55
C HIS A 107 7.86 -22.23 10.14
N TRP A 108 7.96 -21.35 9.16
CA TRP A 108 7.98 -21.60 7.73
C TRP A 108 9.38 -21.34 7.18
N GLN A 109 9.88 -22.33 6.45
CA GLN A 109 10.97 -22.15 5.50
C GLN A 109 10.47 -22.46 4.10
N GLY A 110 10.99 -21.77 3.10
CA GLY A 110 10.58 -21.97 1.72
C GLY A 110 11.77 -21.93 0.78
N ASP A 111 11.90 -22.96 -0.04
CA ASP A 111 12.92 -23.07 -1.08
C ASP A 111 12.22 -23.14 -2.45
N LEU A 112 12.58 -22.25 -3.37
CA LEU A 112 12.16 -22.34 -4.77
C LEU A 112 13.03 -23.35 -5.50
N VAL A 113 12.40 -24.35 -6.09
CA VAL A 113 13.06 -25.44 -6.80
C VAL A 113 12.51 -25.61 -8.22
N SER A 114 13.37 -25.88 -9.20
CA SER A 114 12.94 -26.25 -10.56
C SER A 114 13.84 -27.34 -11.15
N ALA A 115 13.23 -28.29 -11.86
CA ALA A 115 13.96 -29.28 -12.63
C ALA A 115 14.24 -28.77 -14.06
N GLU A 116 15.18 -29.43 -14.74
CA GLU A 116 15.49 -29.14 -16.15
C GLU A 116 14.24 -29.37 -17.03
N GLY A 117 13.83 -28.32 -17.75
CA GLY A 117 12.66 -28.34 -18.62
C GLY A 117 11.35 -27.88 -17.97
N ASP A 118 11.36 -27.53 -16.68
CA ASP A 118 10.20 -26.94 -16.02
C ASP A 118 9.94 -25.53 -16.54
N THR A 119 8.66 -25.18 -16.71
CA THR A 119 8.25 -23.85 -17.17
C THR A 119 8.20 -22.82 -16.05
N ARG A 120 8.09 -23.26 -14.79
CA ARG A 120 8.03 -22.45 -13.57
C ARG A 120 8.60 -23.24 -12.40
N PRO A 121 9.28 -22.58 -11.44
CA PRO A 121 9.68 -23.26 -10.20
C PRO A 121 8.46 -23.64 -9.35
N ALA A 122 8.65 -24.64 -8.49
CA ALA A 122 7.75 -24.99 -7.41
C ALA A 122 8.32 -24.45 -6.09
N LEU A 123 7.45 -24.13 -5.14
CA LEU A 123 7.85 -23.79 -3.79
C LEU A 123 7.80 -25.02 -2.90
N VAL A 124 8.92 -25.39 -2.30
CA VAL A 124 9.00 -26.44 -1.28
C VAL A 124 9.00 -25.76 0.08
N LEU A 125 7.95 -25.98 0.85
CA LEU A 125 7.83 -25.44 2.19
C LEU A 125 8.27 -26.47 3.23
N THR A 126 8.90 -25.99 4.30
CA THR A 126 9.09 -26.73 5.54
C THR A 126 8.32 -26.02 6.65
N LYS A 127 7.37 -26.74 7.27
CA LYS A 127 6.52 -26.26 8.35
C LYS A 127 6.95 -26.93 9.66
N ASP A 128 7.46 -26.15 10.61
CA ASP A 128 7.93 -26.64 11.92
C ASP A 128 8.92 -27.84 11.80
N GLY A 129 9.78 -27.80 10.77
CA GLY A 129 10.75 -28.86 10.46
C GLY A 129 10.21 -30.02 9.61
N GLU A 130 8.92 -30.05 9.30
CA GLU A 130 8.32 -31.02 8.38
C GLU A 130 8.23 -30.45 6.96
N GLN A 131 8.94 -31.07 6.02
CA GLN A 131 8.89 -30.69 4.61
C GLN A 131 7.56 -31.15 3.99
N LEU A 132 6.88 -30.23 3.30
CA LEU A 132 5.64 -30.45 2.56
C LEU A 132 5.93 -30.82 1.10
N ASP A 133 4.90 -31.33 0.41
CA ASP A 133 4.96 -31.56 -1.03
C ASP A 133 5.19 -30.24 -1.80
N PRO A 134 5.91 -30.28 -2.95
CA PRO A 134 6.13 -29.09 -3.76
C PRO A 134 4.83 -28.43 -4.23
N ILE A 135 4.73 -27.11 -4.07
CA ILE A 135 3.57 -26.30 -4.43
C ILE A 135 3.82 -25.67 -5.81
N PRO A 136 2.95 -25.91 -6.80
CA PRO A 136 3.10 -25.29 -8.11
C PRO A 136 2.80 -23.79 -8.05
N ALA A 137 3.47 -23.03 -8.91
CA ALA A 137 3.19 -21.60 -9.09
C ALA A 137 1.82 -21.37 -9.76
N GLU A 138 1.02 -20.49 -9.17
CA GLU A 138 -0.20 -19.94 -9.73
C GLU A 138 0.07 -18.56 -10.36
N ASP A 139 -0.79 -18.16 -11.30
CA ASP A 139 -0.73 -16.82 -11.91
C ASP A 139 -1.24 -15.76 -10.92
N GLY A 140 -0.46 -14.70 -10.75
CA GLY A 140 -0.85 -13.48 -10.06
C GLY A 140 -1.10 -12.30 -10.99
N PRO A 141 -1.22 -11.08 -10.43
CA PRO A 141 -1.31 -9.85 -11.21
C PRO A 141 -0.01 -9.62 -12.00
N GLY A 142 -0.12 -9.47 -13.32
CA GLY A 142 1.05 -9.37 -14.20
C GLY A 142 1.86 -10.67 -14.21
N ASP A 143 3.18 -10.55 -14.04
CA ASP A 143 4.11 -11.68 -14.04
C ASP A 143 4.54 -12.12 -12.64
N VAL A 144 3.73 -11.78 -11.63
CA VAL A 144 3.90 -12.27 -10.26
C VAL A 144 3.46 -13.73 -10.18
N MET A 145 4.32 -14.60 -9.64
CA MET A 145 3.94 -15.98 -9.31
C MET A 145 3.46 -16.06 -7.86
N ILE A 146 2.39 -16.80 -7.63
CA ILE A 146 1.82 -16.98 -6.29
C ILE A 146 1.90 -18.46 -5.91
N TYR A 147 2.30 -18.73 -4.67
CA TYR A 147 2.31 -20.05 -4.05
C TYR A 147 1.44 -20.02 -2.81
N ARG A 148 0.54 -21.00 -2.66
CA ARG A 148 -0.41 -21.07 -1.55
C ARG A 148 -0.27 -22.38 -0.80
N SER A 149 -0.24 -22.30 0.53
CA SER A 149 -0.26 -23.46 1.41
C SER A 149 -0.99 -23.16 2.71
N GLY A 150 -2.23 -23.67 2.83
CA GLY A 150 -3.08 -23.37 3.98
C GLY A 150 -3.30 -21.87 4.12
N ASN A 151 -2.78 -21.29 5.19
CA ASN A 151 -2.89 -19.86 5.50
C ASN A 151 -1.67 -19.03 5.08
N LEU A 152 -0.70 -19.61 4.38
CA LEU A 152 0.45 -18.88 3.84
C LEU A 152 0.27 -18.64 2.34
N ALA A 153 0.50 -17.40 1.91
CA ALA A 153 0.76 -17.06 0.51
C ALA A 153 2.18 -16.52 0.36
N VAL A 154 2.85 -16.88 -0.73
CA VAL A 154 4.15 -16.33 -1.13
C VAL A 154 4.04 -15.84 -2.56
N ALA A 155 4.35 -14.57 -2.80
CA ALA A 155 4.48 -13.96 -4.11
C ALA A 155 5.96 -13.85 -4.48
N VAL A 156 6.28 -14.11 -5.74
CA VAL A 156 7.65 -13.99 -6.28
C VAL A 156 7.59 -13.28 -7.63
N TRP A 157 8.43 -12.27 -7.82
CA TRP A 157 8.49 -11.48 -9.05
C TRP A 157 9.91 -11.02 -9.39
N GLU A 158 10.11 -10.55 -10.61
CA GLU A 158 11.30 -9.78 -10.99
C GLU A 158 10.95 -8.30 -10.88
N SER A 159 11.82 -7.49 -10.25
CA SER A 159 11.57 -6.05 -10.14
C SER A 159 11.44 -5.43 -11.54
N PRO A 160 10.36 -4.69 -11.82
CA PRO A 160 10.20 -4.04 -13.12
C PRO A 160 11.36 -3.10 -13.42
N VAL A 161 11.82 -3.07 -14.68
CA VAL A 161 12.92 -2.18 -15.09
C VAL A 161 12.50 -0.72 -14.85
N GLY A 162 13.33 0.02 -14.11
CA GLY A 162 13.07 1.41 -13.77
C GLY A 162 12.15 1.59 -12.55
N SER A 163 11.79 0.50 -11.88
CA SER A 163 11.10 0.55 -10.59
C SER A 163 12.00 1.19 -9.52
N SER A 164 11.44 2.13 -8.76
CA SER A 164 12.00 2.67 -7.53
C SER A 164 11.51 1.96 -6.28
N GLY A 165 10.58 1.02 -6.44
CA GLY A 165 10.04 0.15 -5.40
C GLY A 165 8.67 -0.42 -5.77
N GLU A 166 8.34 -1.54 -5.14
CA GLU A 166 7.10 -2.29 -5.35
C GLU A 166 6.34 -2.48 -4.04
N GLN A 167 5.01 -2.52 -4.12
CA GLN A 167 4.14 -2.80 -2.98
C GLN A 167 3.04 -3.76 -3.38
N LEU A 168 2.95 -4.87 -2.66
CA LEU A 168 1.86 -5.83 -2.79
C LEU A 168 0.63 -5.36 -2.02
N LEU A 169 -0.54 -5.63 -2.61
CA LEU A 169 -1.84 -5.53 -1.96
C LEU A 169 -2.38 -6.94 -1.74
N TRP A 170 -2.26 -7.43 -0.52
CA TRP A 170 -2.87 -8.68 -0.10
C TRP A 170 -4.36 -8.49 0.20
N SER A 171 -5.14 -9.55 0.02
CA SER A 171 -6.53 -9.58 0.45
C SER A 171 -6.64 -9.35 1.96
N PRO A 172 -7.71 -8.71 2.45
CA PRO A 172 -7.92 -8.48 3.87
C PRO A 172 -7.86 -9.77 4.71
N GLY A 173 -7.38 -9.66 5.96
CA GLY A 173 -7.23 -10.79 6.87
C GLY A 173 -5.83 -11.40 6.93
N SER A 174 -4.79 -10.64 6.55
CA SER A 174 -3.38 -10.98 6.76
C SER A 174 -2.82 -10.30 8.01
N GLU A 175 -2.08 -11.03 8.85
CA GLU A 175 -1.47 -10.46 10.09
C GLU A 175 0.01 -10.14 9.93
N TRP A 176 0.73 -10.94 9.16
CA TRP A 176 2.20 -10.87 9.08
C TRP A 176 2.67 -11.14 7.67
N GLY A 177 3.71 -10.43 7.26
CA GLY A 177 4.39 -10.67 6.00
C GLY A 177 5.89 -10.48 6.13
N GLN A 178 6.63 -11.10 5.23
CA GLN A 178 8.05 -10.88 5.03
C GLN A 178 8.31 -10.58 3.57
N GLY A 179 9.48 -10.06 3.26
CA GLY A 179 9.91 -9.93 1.88
C GLY A 179 11.40 -9.68 1.80
N GLY A 180 11.93 -9.83 0.60
CA GLY A 180 13.33 -9.58 0.33
C GLY A 180 13.68 -9.90 -1.12
N ASP A 181 14.93 -9.67 -1.45
CA ASP A 181 15.51 -9.96 -2.76
C ASP A 181 16.43 -11.19 -2.71
N PHE A 182 16.67 -11.78 -3.87
CA PHE A 182 17.66 -12.82 -4.09
C PHE A 182 18.10 -12.84 -5.55
N ILE A 183 19.29 -13.38 -5.82
CA ILE A 183 19.86 -13.43 -7.17
C ILE A 183 19.87 -14.86 -7.71
N VAL A 184 19.28 -15.06 -8.89
CA VAL A 184 19.33 -16.31 -9.65
C VAL A 184 19.98 -16.03 -11.00
N ASP A 185 21.16 -16.62 -11.25
CA ASP A 185 21.93 -16.45 -12.49
C ASP A 185 22.17 -14.98 -12.92
N GLY A 186 22.29 -14.08 -11.94
CA GLY A 186 22.50 -12.64 -12.16
C GLY A 186 21.23 -11.84 -12.44
N VAL A 187 20.05 -12.47 -12.31
CA VAL A 187 18.74 -11.78 -12.27
C VAL A 187 18.33 -11.62 -10.82
N GLU A 188 17.95 -10.40 -10.44
CA GLU A 188 17.43 -10.08 -9.12
C GLU A 188 15.92 -10.34 -9.09
N LEU A 189 15.50 -11.19 -8.17
CA LEU A 189 14.13 -11.55 -7.93
C LEU A 189 13.76 -11.12 -6.53
N TRP A 190 12.49 -10.83 -6.36
CA TRP A 190 11.89 -10.41 -5.10
C TRP A 190 10.86 -11.43 -4.68
N TYR A 191 10.69 -11.55 -3.37
CA TYR A 191 9.56 -12.27 -2.80
C TYR A 191 8.91 -11.44 -1.70
N ALA A 192 7.66 -11.77 -1.44
CA ALA A 192 7.00 -11.40 -0.22
C ALA A 192 5.97 -12.45 0.17
N SER A 193 5.73 -12.59 1.46
CA SER A 193 4.78 -13.53 2.04
C SER A 193 3.69 -12.81 2.82
N ALA A 194 2.55 -13.47 2.96
CA ALA A 194 1.49 -13.08 3.87
C ALA A 194 0.94 -14.32 4.58
N GLU A 195 0.84 -14.22 5.91
CA GLU A 195 0.20 -15.18 6.80
C GLU A 195 -1.22 -14.69 7.10
N PHE A 196 -2.20 -15.51 6.74
CA PHE A 196 -3.62 -15.23 6.84
C PHE A 196 -4.21 -15.82 8.13
N ILE A 197 -5.21 -15.14 8.66
CA ILE A 197 -6.01 -15.62 9.80
C ILE A 197 -6.79 -16.87 9.34
N PRO A 198 -6.97 -17.90 10.18
CA PRO A 198 -7.82 -19.04 9.84
C PRO A 198 -9.21 -18.61 9.38
N GLY A 199 -9.60 -19.00 8.16
CA GLY A 199 -10.88 -18.62 7.53
C GLY A 199 -10.77 -17.47 6.54
N ALA A 200 -9.69 -16.68 6.57
CA ALA A 200 -9.40 -15.69 5.54
C ALA A 200 -8.90 -16.36 4.25
N GLU A 201 -9.22 -15.77 3.10
CA GLU A 201 -8.82 -16.28 1.80
C GLU A 201 -7.42 -15.75 1.44
N PRO A 202 -6.40 -16.63 1.24
CA PRO A 202 -5.07 -16.19 0.89
C PRO A 202 -5.04 -15.67 -0.56
N GLY A 203 -5.08 -14.35 -0.73
CA GLY A 203 -5.18 -13.67 -2.02
C GLY A 203 -4.16 -12.55 -2.19
N LEU A 204 -3.55 -12.45 -3.38
CA LEU A 204 -2.87 -11.22 -3.82
C LEU A 204 -3.81 -10.52 -4.81
N GLU A 205 -4.22 -9.30 -4.47
CA GLU A 205 -5.18 -8.53 -5.28
C GLU A 205 -4.50 -7.75 -6.39
N GLU A 206 -3.35 -7.15 -6.08
CA GLU A 206 -2.57 -6.34 -7.02
C GLU A 206 -1.12 -6.20 -6.55
N MET A 207 -0.21 -5.89 -7.47
CA MET A 207 1.10 -5.32 -7.14
C MET A 207 1.22 -3.95 -7.81
N TYR A 208 1.60 -2.95 -7.05
CA TYR A 208 1.95 -1.63 -7.59
C TYR A 208 3.46 -1.47 -7.63
N TRP A 209 3.95 -0.76 -8.63
CA TRP A 209 5.34 -0.33 -8.69
C TRP A 209 5.41 1.11 -9.17
N PHE A 210 6.48 1.80 -8.79
CA PHE A 210 6.65 3.22 -9.04
C PHE A 210 7.87 3.42 -9.94
N GLY A 211 7.71 4.20 -10.99
CA GLY A 211 8.80 4.61 -11.88
C GLY A 211 9.35 5.97 -11.50
N GLU A 212 10.00 6.63 -12.46
CA GLU A 212 10.41 8.01 -12.26
C GLU A 212 9.18 8.89 -12.07
N ASP A 213 8.25 8.98 -13.02
CA ASP A 213 7.18 9.99 -13.02
C ASP A 213 5.76 9.45 -12.76
N ALA A 214 5.58 8.14 -12.61
CA ALA A 214 4.26 7.52 -12.49
C ALA A 214 4.29 6.22 -11.68
N ALA A 215 3.13 5.82 -11.17
CA ALA A 215 2.90 4.48 -10.64
C ALA A 215 2.14 3.62 -11.63
N HIS A 216 2.26 2.31 -11.44
CA HIS A 216 1.77 1.31 -12.37
C HIS A 216 1.21 0.11 -11.60
N ALA A 217 0.09 -0.44 -12.08
CA ALA A 217 -0.42 -1.72 -11.62
C ALA A 217 0.19 -2.86 -12.45
N ALA A 218 0.61 -3.95 -11.80
CA ALA A 218 1.19 -5.11 -12.47
C ALA A 218 0.20 -5.80 -13.41
N SER A 219 -1.10 -5.77 -13.08
CA SER A 219 -2.17 -6.22 -13.99
C SER A 219 -2.30 -5.41 -15.29
N GLY A 220 -1.66 -4.24 -15.39
CA GLY A 220 -1.82 -3.29 -16.48
C GLY A 220 -3.09 -2.43 -16.38
N ALA A 221 -3.83 -2.53 -15.27
CA ALA A 221 -4.94 -1.61 -14.99
C ALA A 221 -4.43 -0.16 -14.95
N PRO A 222 -5.20 0.80 -15.49
CA PRO A 222 -4.79 2.19 -15.50
C PRO A 222 -4.77 2.76 -14.07
N VAL A 223 -3.67 3.42 -13.72
CA VAL A 223 -3.49 4.12 -12.45
C VAL A 223 -3.19 5.58 -12.74
N SER A 224 -3.90 6.50 -12.08
CA SER A 224 -3.62 7.93 -12.22
C SER A 224 -2.45 8.32 -11.33
N SER A 225 -1.53 9.16 -11.80
CA SER A 225 -0.37 9.59 -11.03
C SER A 225 -0.03 11.07 -11.25
N THR A 226 0.65 11.68 -10.28
CA THR A 226 1.30 12.98 -10.41
C THR A 226 2.60 13.01 -9.63
N VAL A 227 3.47 13.95 -9.97
CA VAL A 227 4.69 14.23 -9.21
C VAL A 227 4.51 15.51 -8.40
N LEU A 228 4.87 15.48 -7.13
CA LEU A 228 4.97 16.64 -6.25
C LEU A 228 6.44 16.86 -5.86
N THR A 229 6.84 18.13 -5.74
CA THR A 229 8.18 18.51 -5.28
C THR A 229 8.09 19.59 -4.21
N ALA A 230 8.66 19.35 -3.04
CA ALA A 230 8.79 20.32 -1.95
C ALA A 230 10.23 20.25 -1.41
N GLY A 231 10.96 21.37 -1.49
CA GLY A 231 12.39 21.41 -1.20
C GLY A 231 13.20 20.46 -2.07
N ASP A 232 14.00 19.62 -1.42
CA ASP A 232 14.81 18.55 -2.01
C ASP A 232 14.06 17.21 -2.08
N THR A 233 12.76 17.18 -1.76
CA THR A 233 11.94 15.96 -1.75
C THR A 233 10.99 15.91 -2.94
N ARG A 234 10.88 14.72 -3.54
CA ARG A 234 10.01 14.40 -4.66
C ARG A 234 9.11 13.22 -4.28
N ALA A 235 7.82 13.33 -4.60
CA ALA A 235 6.86 12.25 -4.38
C ALA A 235 6.08 11.97 -5.67
N VAL A 236 6.09 10.72 -6.13
CA VAL A 236 5.13 10.22 -7.11
C VAL A 236 3.92 9.76 -6.32
N VAL A 237 2.76 10.39 -6.52
CA VAL A 237 1.52 10.04 -5.85
C VAL A 237 0.56 9.44 -6.85
N MET A 238 -0.09 8.34 -6.48
CA MET A 238 -1.01 7.61 -7.34
C MET A 238 -2.37 7.40 -6.68
N VAL A 239 -3.40 7.27 -7.52
CA VAL A 239 -4.76 6.88 -7.12
C VAL A 239 -5.28 5.83 -8.10
N ASP A 240 -5.67 4.67 -7.56
CA ASP A 240 -6.50 3.68 -8.25
C ASP A 240 -7.94 3.84 -7.74
N GLU A 241 -8.72 4.64 -8.46
CA GLU A 241 -10.13 4.90 -8.11
C GLU A 241 -10.97 3.63 -8.19
N ALA A 242 -10.64 2.68 -9.07
CA ALA A 242 -11.44 1.47 -9.25
C ALA A 242 -11.33 0.51 -8.06
N ARG A 243 -10.19 0.53 -7.36
CA ARG A 243 -9.95 -0.24 -6.13
C ARG A 243 -10.07 0.58 -4.84
N GLY A 244 -10.33 1.89 -4.95
CA GLY A 244 -10.37 2.78 -3.79
C GLY A 244 -9.04 2.85 -3.05
N LEU A 245 -7.93 2.94 -3.79
CA LEU A 245 -6.58 2.95 -3.23
C LEU A 245 -5.82 4.21 -3.62
N TRP A 246 -4.85 4.56 -2.81
CA TRP A 246 -3.83 5.54 -3.16
C TRP A 246 -2.45 5.00 -2.77
N GLY A 247 -1.42 5.59 -3.33
CA GLY A 247 -0.06 5.28 -2.94
C GLY A 247 0.91 6.38 -3.25
N THR A 248 2.13 6.22 -2.76
CA THR A 248 3.20 7.17 -2.97
C THR A 248 4.54 6.47 -3.02
N ASP A 249 5.43 6.98 -3.86
CA ASP A 249 6.88 6.81 -3.75
C ASP A 249 7.48 8.17 -3.38
N ALA A 250 7.94 8.32 -2.15
CA ALA A 250 8.55 9.57 -1.66
C ALA A 250 10.07 9.39 -1.44
N ARG A 251 10.87 10.28 -2.04
CA ARG A 251 12.33 10.22 -2.01
C ARG A 251 13.00 11.59 -2.13
N PRO A 252 14.26 11.73 -1.69
CA PRO A 252 15.10 12.85 -2.09
C PRO A 252 15.24 12.91 -3.61
N THR A 253 15.31 14.13 -4.14
CA THR A 253 15.41 14.41 -5.59
C THR A 253 16.66 13.83 -6.25
N ASP A 254 17.71 13.56 -5.48
CA ASP A 254 18.98 12.97 -5.94
C ASP A 254 19.07 11.44 -5.74
N GLN A 255 18.01 10.80 -5.22
CA GLN A 255 17.95 9.36 -5.01
C GLN A 255 16.99 8.69 -5.99
N LEU A 256 17.35 7.46 -6.40
CA LEU A 256 16.54 6.63 -7.30
C LEU A 256 15.57 5.71 -6.56
N VAL A 257 15.96 5.25 -5.36
CA VAL A 257 15.12 4.40 -4.52
C VAL A 257 14.35 5.30 -3.57
N GLY A 258 13.06 5.07 -3.46
CA GLY A 258 12.23 5.75 -2.50
C GLY A 258 11.39 4.77 -1.72
N ASN A 259 10.71 5.29 -0.71
CA ASN A 259 9.85 4.43 0.07
C ASN A 259 8.47 4.41 -0.55
N VAL A 260 8.06 3.21 -0.94
CA VAL A 260 6.76 2.97 -1.53
C VAL A 260 5.75 2.64 -0.44
N HIS A 261 4.56 3.21 -0.56
CA HIS A 261 3.42 2.85 0.25
C HIS A 261 2.13 2.85 -0.58
N VAL A 262 1.25 1.89 -0.32
CA VAL A 262 -0.09 1.83 -0.90
C VAL A 262 -1.07 1.50 0.22
N ALA A 263 -2.20 2.21 0.25
CA ALA A 263 -3.25 1.99 1.24
C ALA A 263 -4.63 2.31 0.68
N THR A 264 -5.65 1.91 1.43
CA THR A 264 -7.03 2.30 1.17
C THR A 264 -7.19 3.81 1.23
N LEU A 265 -7.92 4.32 0.25
CA LEU A 265 -8.31 5.71 0.18
C LEU A 265 -9.46 5.91 1.18
N ARG A 266 -9.13 6.49 2.34
CA ARG A 266 -10.07 6.71 3.44
C ARG A 266 -9.95 8.12 4.03
N SER A 267 -10.87 8.50 4.91
CA SER A 267 -10.80 9.76 5.64
C SER A 267 -9.49 9.84 6.42
N GLY A 268 -8.68 10.89 6.21
CA GLY A 268 -7.33 10.95 6.77
C GLY A 268 -6.33 10.03 6.06
N ALA A 269 -6.52 9.79 4.76
CA ALA A 269 -5.53 9.11 3.93
C ALA A 269 -4.26 9.97 3.83
N GLY A 270 -3.22 9.56 4.55
CA GLY A 270 -1.88 10.09 4.40
C GLY A 270 -0.84 9.09 4.85
N TYR A 271 0.41 9.36 4.50
CA TYR A 271 1.63 8.77 5.04
C TYR A 271 2.50 9.87 5.69
N THR A 272 2.86 9.72 6.97
CA THR A 272 3.68 10.62 7.77
C THR A 272 4.81 9.81 8.35
N GLY A 273 6.00 10.40 8.39
CA GLY A 273 7.14 9.79 9.07
C GLY A 273 8.21 9.31 8.11
N TRP A 274 8.19 9.81 6.87
CA TRP A 274 9.25 9.52 5.94
C TRP A 274 10.56 10.08 6.47
N MET A 275 11.48 9.15 6.69
CA MET A 275 12.87 9.42 6.92
C MET A 275 13.67 8.78 5.78
N PRO A 276 14.00 9.50 4.69
CA PRO A 276 14.87 9.01 3.62
C PRO A 276 16.11 8.34 4.20
N GLY A 277 16.29 7.05 3.91
CA GLY A 277 17.44 6.30 4.42
C GLY A 277 17.27 5.62 5.78
N THR A 278 16.05 5.33 6.24
CA THR A 278 15.85 4.26 7.22
C THR A 278 15.56 2.92 6.54
N GLU A 279 16.36 2.58 5.51
CA GLU A 279 16.53 1.16 5.23
C GLU A 279 17.31 0.55 6.39
N VAL A 280 16.65 -0.40 7.04
CA VAL A 280 17.30 -1.53 7.70
C VAL A 280 18.22 -2.15 6.65
N SER A 281 19.51 -1.87 6.76
CA SER A 281 20.56 -2.35 5.85
C SER A 281 20.34 -3.82 5.47
N PRO A 282 19.92 -4.17 4.23
CA PRO A 282 19.81 -5.57 3.81
C PRO A 282 21.19 -6.15 3.50
N ARG A 283 22.15 -5.27 3.16
CA ARG A 283 23.54 -5.65 2.93
C ARG A 283 24.30 -5.60 4.24
N ALA A 284 24.64 -6.77 4.76
CA ALA A 284 25.60 -6.92 5.85
C ALA A 284 26.89 -6.13 5.55
N GLY A 285 26.99 -4.89 6.05
CA GLY A 285 28.18 -4.04 5.90
C GLY A 285 27.94 -2.57 5.56
N ASP A 286 26.78 -2.18 5.03
CA ASP A 286 26.53 -0.77 4.70
C ASP A 286 26.04 0.01 5.94
N PRO A 287 26.67 1.15 6.27
CA PRO A 287 26.26 1.97 7.40
C PRO A 287 24.86 2.53 7.15
N ALA A 288 23.98 2.44 8.14
CA ALA A 288 22.72 3.17 8.13
C ALA A 288 22.98 4.66 7.82
N PRO A 289 22.21 5.28 6.91
CA PRO A 289 22.30 6.70 6.63
C PRO A 289 22.35 7.52 7.92
N ALA A 290 23.23 8.51 7.96
CA ALA A 290 23.33 9.36 9.13
C ALA A 290 22.01 10.15 9.27
N PRO A 291 21.51 10.41 10.49
CA PRO A 291 20.24 11.13 10.71
C PRO A 291 20.13 12.51 10.02
N ARG A 292 21.25 13.07 9.55
CA ARG A 292 21.35 14.32 8.80
C ARG A 292 20.99 14.20 7.31
N ASP A 293 20.91 13.00 6.76
CA ASP A 293 20.64 12.73 5.34
C ASP A 293 19.14 12.46 5.09
N VAL A 294 18.34 12.61 6.15
CA VAL A 294 16.94 12.26 6.25
C VAL A 294 16.11 13.54 6.22
N VAL A 295 15.18 13.70 5.26
CA VAL A 295 14.22 14.83 5.21
C VAL A 295 12.86 14.37 5.72
N PRO A 296 12.40 14.85 6.91
CA PRO A 296 11.08 14.53 7.43
C PRO A 296 10.00 14.93 6.43
N THR A 297 9.21 13.95 5.98
CA THR A 297 8.21 14.15 4.93
C THR A 297 6.86 13.54 5.31
N SER A 298 5.80 14.18 4.83
CA SER A 298 4.42 13.68 4.86
C SER A 298 3.78 13.85 3.49
N VAL A 299 2.99 12.86 3.08
CA VAL A 299 2.26 12.84 1.80
C VAL A 299 0.84 12.40 2.06
N GLY A 300 -0.15 12.85 1.30
CA GLY A 300 -1.45 12.20 1.33
C GLY A 300 -2.48 12.83 0.41
N VAL A 301 -3.73 12.43 0.63
CA VAL A 301 -4.88 12.82 -0.19
C VAL A 301 -5.86 13.62 0.66
N LEU A 302 -6.19 14.82 0.22
CA LEU A 302 -7.18 15.66 0.90
C LEU A 302 -8.60 15.21 0.55
N PRO A 303 -9.54 15.35 1.50
CA PRO A 303 -10.97 15.26 1.23
C PRO A 303 -11.44 16.18 0.10
N PRO A 304 -12.50 15.82 -0.64
CA PRO A 304 -13.16 16.72 -1.58
C PRO A 304 -13.55 18.05 -0.91
N GLY A 305 -13.27 19.18 -1.57
CA GLY A 305 -13.60 20.52 -1.07
C GLY A 305 -12.67 21.05 0.04
N ALA A 306 -11.69 20.28 0.49
CA ALA A 306 -10.69 20.77 1.42
C ALA A 306 -9.72 21.75 0.75
N SER A 307 -9.27 22.73 1.52
CA SER A 307 -8.22 23.68 1.14
C SER A 307 -7.07 23.60 2.14
N LEU A 308 -5.82 23.53 1.68
CA LEU A 308 -4.67 23.57 2.56
C LEU A 308 -4.67 24.81 3.47
N SER A 309 -4.38 24.60 4.75
CA SER A 309 -4.11 25.69 5.68
C SER A 309 -2.63 26.09 5.58
N ALA A 310 -2.32 27.35 5.86
CA ALA A 310 -0.92 27.81 5.91
C ALA A 310 -0.12 27.00 6.94
N THR A 311 1.12 26.65 6.61
CA THR A 311 2.01 25.94 7.55
C THR A 311 2.31 26.82 8.77
N THR A 312 2.35 26.19 9.93
CA THR A 312 2.73 26.86 11.19
C THR A 312 4.23 26.92 11.39
N SER A 313 5.00 26.04 10.72
CA SER A 313 6.47 26.08 10.72
C SER A 313 7.00 26.83 9.50
N ALA A 314 7.92 27.75 9.74
CA ALA A 314 8.61 28.49 8.68
C ALA A 314 9.53 27.62 7.81
N THR A 315 9.87 26.41 8.27
CA THR A 315 10.82 25.50 7.62
C THR A 315 10.14 24.44 6.76
N VAL A 316 8.81 24.29 6.89
CA VAL A 316 8.05 23.29 6.13
C VAL A 316 7.65 23.87 4.79
N GLU A 317 8.08 23.20 3.72
CA GLU A 317 7.65 23.46 2.36
C GLU A 317 6.46 22.57 2.00
N LEU A 318 5.47 23.14 1.32
CA LEU A 318 4.29 22.43 0.83
C LEU A 318 4.24 22.42 -0.69
N ALA A 319 3.86 21.28 -1.25
CA ALA A 319 3.43 21.13 -2.62
C ALA A 319 2.05 20.50 -2.67
N GLN A 320 1.23 20.92 -3.64
CA GLN A 320 -0.07 20.35 -3.90
C GLN A 320 -0.25 20.10 -5.40
N GLY A 321 -1.04 19.09 -5.73
CA GLY A 321 -1.39 18.74 -7.10
C GLY A 321 -2.72 18.01 -7.14
N THR A 322 -3.10 17.54 -8.32
CA THR A 322 -4.35 16.81 -8.53
C THR A 322 -4.08 15.49 -9.23
N VAL A 323 -4.69 14.42 -8.74
CA VAL A 323 -4.70 13.08 -9.37
C VAL A 323 -6.15 12.64 -9.52
N GLY A 324 -6.64 12.52 -10.75
CA GLY A 324 -8.07 12.30 -10.99
C GLY A 324 -8.91 13.42 -10.37
N LYS A 325 -9.89 13.06 -9.52
CA LYS A 325 -10.71 14.02 -8.76
C LYS A 325 -10.12 14.43 -7.40
N HIS A 326 -8.94 13.92 -7.06
CA HIS A 326 -8.35 14.05 -5.73
C HIS A 326 -7.27 15.12 -5.67
N THR A 327 -7.25 15.89 -4.59
CA THR A 327 -6.15 16.81 -4.28
C THR A 327 -5.12 16.06 -3.46
N VAL A 328 -3.88 16.03 -3.94
CA VAL A 328 -2.76 15.38 -3.26
C VAL A 328 -1.77 16.41 -2.77
N VAL A 329 -1.11 16.09 -1.66
CA VAL A 329 -0.30 17.05 -0.90
C VAL A 329 0.98 16.40 -0.41
N LEU A 330 2.07 17.17 -0.45
CA LEU A 330 3.41 16.81 0.03
C LEU A 330 3.87 17.92 0.97
N ALA A 331 4.34 17.55 2.14
CA ALA A 331 4.98 18.44 3.09
C ALA A 331 6.37 17.90 3.44
N ALA A 332 7.40 18.73 3.29
CA ALA A 332 8.78 18.39 3.60
C ALA A 332 9.40 19.45 4.51
N ASP A 333 10.27 19.04 5.44
CA ASP A 333 11.09 19.92 6.26
C ASP A 333 12.56 19.85 5.82
N PRO A 334 12.95 20.52 4.72
CA PRO A 334 14.31 20.46 4.16
C PRO A 334 15.39 20.94 5.13
N GLU A 335 15.02 21.82 6.09
CA GLU A 335 15.94 22.29 7.12
C GLU A 335 16.14 21.27 8.26
N ARG A 336 15.37 20.16 8.28
CA ARG A 336 15.49 19.05 9.24
C ARG A 336 15.40 19.50 10.69
N THR A 337 14.55 20.49 10.95
CA THR A 337 14.31 21.03 12.29
C THR A 337 13.36 20.15 13.11
N LEU A 338 12.50 19.39 12.43
CA LEU A 338 11.56 18.45 13.03
C LEU A 338 12.21 17.07 13.23
N ALA A 339 13.30 17.04 14.00
CA ALA A 339 14.15 15.85 14.18
C ALA A 339 13.46 14.61 14.78
N ILE A 340 12.22 14.73 15.27
CA ILE A 340 11.47 13.67 15.97
C ILE A 340 10.03 13.53 15.48
N SER A 341 9.56 14.34 14.52
CA SER A 341 8.20 14.24 14.04
C SER A 341 8.09 14.73 12.59
N PRO A 342 7.39 14.03 11.71
CA PRO A 342 7.17 14.48 10.35
C PRO A 342 6.27 15.74 10.31
N PRO A 343 6.33 16.57 9.24
CA PRO A 343 5.45 17.72 9.07
C PRO A 343 3.98 17.33 9.15
N GLN A 344 3.19 18.06 9.92
CA GLN A 344 1.74 17.88 9.93
C GLN A 344 1.12 18.67 8.77
N ILE A 345 0.24 18.03 8.00
CA ILE A 345 -0.48 18.71 6.91
C ILE A 345 -1.84 19.14 7.47
N SER A 346 -2.04 20.44 7.70
CA SER A 346 -3.34 20.98 8.10
C SER A 346 -4.15 21.41 6.88
N TYR A 347 -5.47 21.18 6.93
CA TYR A 347 -6.40 21.66 5.91
C TYR A 347 -7.66 22.24 6.55
N THR A 348 -8.37 23.08 5.80
CA THR A 348 -9.67 23.63 6.16
C THR A 348 -10.74 23.00 5.28
N LEU A 349 -11.83 22.60 5.89
CA LEU A 349 -13.00 22.03 5.22
C LEU A 349 -14.25 22.48 5.98
N GLY A 350 -15.26 22.97 5.27
CA GLY A 350 -16.47 23.51 5.91
C GLY A 350 -16.18 24.64 6.92
N GLY A 351 -15.06 25.35 6.78
CA GLY A 351 -14.62 26.39 7.71
C GLY A 351 -13.95 25.88 9.01
N LYS A 352 -13.82 24.57 9.22
CA LYS A 352 -13.10 23.96 10.34
C LYS A 352 -11.69 23.54 9.91
N GLN A 353 -10.74 23.62 10.84
CA GLN A 353 -9.37 23.16 10.61
C GLN A 353 -9.23 21.70 11.04
N HIS A 354 -8.61 20.91 10.20
CA HIS A 354 -8.30 19.50 10.39
C HIS A 354 -6.82 19.27 10.14
N ASN A 355 -6.31 18.14 10.64
CA ASN A 355 -5.00 17.63 10.23
C ASN A 355 -5.23 16.40 9.37
N LEU A 356 -4.44 16.29 8.31
CA LEU A 356 -4.27 15.05 7.58
C LEU A 356 -3.53 14.11 8.54
N GLN A 357 -4.33 13.29 9.21
CA GLN A 357 -3.79 12.21 9.99
C GLN A 357 -3.12 11.23 9.05
N SER A 358 -2.10 10.54 9.55
CA SER A 358 -1.45 9.53 8.76
C SER A 358 -0.74 8.50 9.62
N TRP A 359 -0.85 7.27 9.11
CA TRP A 359 -0.10 6.06 9.35
C TRP A 359 -0.01 5.56 10.78
N VAL A 360 -0.59 4.37 10.98
CA VAL A 360 -0.51 3.62 12.24
C VAL A 360 -1.06 4.41 13.43
N GLU A 361 -2.29 4.93 13.33
CA GLU A 361 -3.20 4.69 14.45
C GLU A 361 -3.32 3.15 14.48
N THR A 362 -2.47 2.37 15.16
CA THR A 362 -2.61 1.94 16.57
C THR A 362 -4.05 1.65 17.04
N GLY A 363 -4.98 1.55 16.10
CA GLY A 363 -6.37 1.20 16.26
C GLY A 363 -7.07 1.59 14.97
N ALA A 364 -7.57 0.60 14.23
CA ALA A 364 -8.78 0.86 13.46
C ALA A 364 -9.76 1.63 14.37
N ARG A 365 -10.52 2.59 13.83
CA ARG A 365 -11.59 3.23 14.59
C ARG A 365 -12.65 2.15 14.84
N THR A 366 -12.43 1.38 15.89
CA THR A 366 -13.24 0.22 16.22
C THR A 366 -14.27 0.62 17.25
N ILE A 367 -15.48 0.13 17.06
CA ILE A 367 -16.51 0.12 18.08
C ILE A 367 -16.85 -1.34 18.37
N GLU A 368 -17.12 -1.66 19.63
CA GLU A 368 -17.59 -2.98 20.02
C GLU A 368 -19.12 -3.01 19.94
N VAL A 369 -19.68 -4.00 19.25
CA VAL A 369 -21.13 -4.23 19.12
C VAL A 369 -21.38 -5.70 19.41
N ASP A 370 -22.07 -6.00 20.51
CA ASP A 370 -22.37 -7.37 20.95
C ASP A 370 -21.12 -8.29 21.00
N GLY A 371 -20.01 -7.73 21.47
CA GLY A 371 -18.71 -8.41 21.55
C GLY A 371 -17.94 -8.53 20.23
N ALA A 372 -18.52 -8.11 19.09
CA ALA A 372 -17.82 -8.00 17.81
C ALA A 372 -17.09 -6.67 17.69
N GLN A 373 -15.83 -6.69 17.24
CA GLN A 373 -15.08 -5.46 16.94
C GLN A 373 -15.35 -5.01 15.50
N VAL A 374 -15.94 -3.84 15.34
CA VAL A 374 -16.33 -3.29 14.06
C VAL A 374 -15.42 -2.13 13.70
N GLN A 375 -14.57 -2.30 12.69
CA GLN A 375 -13.79 -1.21 12.12
C GLN A 375 -14.68 -0.31 11.26
N VAL A 376 -14.66 0.99 11.57
CA VAL A 376 -15.40 2.02 10.87
C VAL A 376 -14.44 2.87 10.03
N SER A 377 -14.70 3.01 8.73
CA SER A 377 -13.81 3.77 7.83
C SER A 377 -14.60 4.51 6.75
N GLY A 378 -14.50 5.84 6.72
CA GLY A 378 -15.06 6.64 5.62
C GLY A 378 -14.21 6.48 4.36
N THR A 379 -14.82 6.12 3.24
CA THR A 379 -14.23 5.89 1.92
C THR A 379 -14.86 6.82 0.87
N PRO A 380 -14.26 6.99 -0.33
CA PRO A 380 -14.84 7.80 -1.40
C PRO A 380 -16.26 7.43 -1.81
N ASP A 381 -16.66 6.17 -1.60
CA ASP A 381 -17.97 5.65 -2.02
C ASP A 381 -18.98 5.60 -0.86
N GLY A 382 -18.55 5.90 0.38
CA GLY A 382 -19.40 5.90 1.56
C GLY A 382 -18.70 5.41 2.82
N LEU A 383 -19.45 4.92 3.81
CA LEU A 383 -18.92 4.40 5.06
C LEU A 383 -18.78 2.88 4.98
N GLN A 384 -17.55 2.39 5.16
CA GLN A 384 -17.27 0.98 5.28
C GLN A 384 -17.27 0.56 6.75
N LEU A 385 -18.04 -0.49 7.06
CA LEU A 385 -18.04 -1.22 8.31
C LEU A 385 -17.40 -2.59 8.05
N PHE A 386 -16.31 -2.90 8.74
CA PHE A 386 -15.58 -4.16 8.57
C PHE A 386 -15.54 -4.89 9.91
N VAL A 387 -16.12 -6.08 9.97
CA VAL A 387 -16.12 -6.94 11.17
C VAL A 387 -15.02 -7.99 11.05
N GLY A 388 -14.86 -8.55 9.85
CA GLY A 388 -13.87 -9.57 9.55
C GLY A 388 -13.72 -9.85 8.06
N PRO A 389 -12.80 -10.74 7.68
CA PRO A 389 -12.60 -11.13 6.29
C PRO A 389 -13.90 -11.66 5.66
N GLY A 390 -14.34 -11.04 4.56
CA GLY A 390 -15.61 -11.38 3.89
C GLY A 390 -16.87 -10.84 4.59
N GLU A 391 -16.73 -10.24 5.77
CA GLU A 391 -17.80 -9.66 6.59
C GLU A 391 -17.60 -8.15 6.66
N PHE A 392 -18.04 -7.47 5.60
CA PHE A 392 -18.05 -6.01 5.54
C PHE A 392 -19.35 -5.50 4.89
N ALA A 393 -19.76 -4.30 5.31
CA ALA A 393 -20.84 -3.55 4.71
C ALA A 393 -20.32 -2.20 4.22
N LEU A 394 -20.78 -1.78 3.03
CA LEU A 394 -20.56 -0.44 2.51
C LEU A 394 -21.90 0.29 2.50
N ILE A 395 -21.99 1.36 3.28
CA ILE A 395 -23.15 2.25 3.31
C ILE A 395 -22.83 3.41 2.36
N PRO A 396 -23.53 3.51 1.21
CA PRO A 396 -23.24 4.53 0.21
C PRO A 396 -23.33 5.94 0.76
N ASP A 397 -22.51 6.85 0.25
CA ASP A 397 -22.52 8.28 0.63
C ASP A 397 -23.92 8.93 0.55
N ARG A 398 -24.71 8.57 -0.47
CA ARG A 398 -26.10 9.05 -0.64
C ARG A 398 -27.04 8.68 0.51
N ASP A 399 -26.73 7.63 1.26
CA ASP A 399 -27.53 7.13 2.38
C ASP A 399 -26.99 7.70 3.71
N LEU A 400 -25.88 8.45 3.67
CA LEU A 400 -25.23 9.13 4.78
C LEU A 400 -25.48 10.64 4.76
N ASP A 401 -26.55 11.09 4.08
CA ASP A 401 -26.92 12.51 4.08
C ASP A 401 -27.27 12.94 5.52
N GLY A 402 -26.76 14.10 5.95
CA GLY A 402 -26.65 14.52 7.35
C GLY A 402 -27.96 14.83 8.09
N ASP A 403 -29.09 14.37 7.55
CA ASP A 403 -30.45 14.58 8.05
C ASP A 403 -31.14 13.27 8.48
N SER A 404 -30.50 12.11 8.28
CA SER A 404 -31.02 10.80 8.69
C SER A 404 -29.98 9.99 9.46
N ALA A 405 -30.43 9.25 10.47
CA ALA A 405 -29.60 8.22 11.10
C ALA A 405 -29.75 6.90 10.34
N VAL A 406 -28.66 6.18 10.15
CA VAL A 406 -28.66 4.83 9.56
C VAL A 406 -28.54 3.80 10.67
N VAL A 407 -29.43 2.81 10.69
CA VAL A 407 -29.43 1.72 11.67
C VAL A 407 -29.23 0.41 10.94
N GLY A 408 -28.31 -0.42 11.45
CA GLY A 408 -28.05 -1.75 10.91
C GLY A 408 -27.72 -2.75 12.01
N GLY A 409 -27.98 -4.03 11.74
CA GLY A 409 -27.65 -5.13 12.65
C GLY A 409 -26.20 -5.59 12.48
N ILE A 410 -25.57 -5.99 13.59
CA ILE A 410 -24.26 -6.67 13.61
C ILE A 410 -24.38 -7.78 14.65
N GLY A 411 -24.44 -9.04 14.21
CA GLY A 411 -24.78 -10.15 15.11
C GLY A 411 -26.17 -9.97 15.74
N ASP A 412 -26.25 -10.11 17.07
CA ASP A 412 -27.50 -9.85 17.81
C ASP A 412 -27.61 -8.39 18.32
N GLY A 413 -26.59 -7.57 18.04
CA GLY A 413 -26.54 -6.13 18.35
C GLY A 413 -26.94 -5.22 17.18
N GLN A 414 -26.87 -3.91 17.41
CA GLN A 414 -27.14 -2.88 16.42
C GLN A 414 -26.09 -1.77 16.44
N VAL A 415 -25.83 -1.22 15.26
CA VAL A 415 -25.05 0.02 15.09
C VAL A 415 -25.96 1.13 14.58
N VAL A 416 -25.79 2.32 15.15
CA VAL A 416 -26.47 3.54 14.73
C VAL A 416 -25.44 4.56 14.27
N LEU A 417 -25.63 5.05 13.06
CA LEU A 417 -24.74 5.99 12.40
C LEU A 417 -25.47 7.31 12.24
N VAL A 418 -24.89 8.37 12.79
CA VAL A 418 -25.44 9.73 12.69
C VAL A 418 -24.45 10.59 11.92
N PRO A 419 -24.58 10.65 10.59
CA PRO A 419 -23.73 11.50 9.76
C PRO A 419 -24.01 12.98 9.99
N GLY A 420 -23.02 13.83 9.74
CA GLY A 420 -23.15 15.28 9.84
C GLY A 420 -23.30 15.83 11.27
N TRP A 421 -23.17 14.98 12.29
CA TRP A 421 -23.29 15.38 13.68
C TRP A 421 -21.97 15.23 14.45
N GLU A 422 -21.54 16.33 15.07
CA GLU A 422 -20.39 16.38 15.99
C GLU A 422 -20.93 16.89 17.34
N PRO A 423 -20.90 16.08 18.41
CA PRO A 423 -21.37 16.53 19.72
C PRO A 423 -20.52 17.73 20.21
N THR A 424 -21.18 18.77 20.71
CA THR A 424 -20.54 20.04 21.10
C THR A 424 -19.81 20.00 22.45
N ASP A 425 -20.13 19.01 23.28
CA ASP A 425 -19.53 18.73 24.59
C ASP A 425 -19.12 17.24 24.67
N ASP A 426 -18.42 16.83 25.74
CA ASP A 426 -18.03 15.43 25.98
C ASP A 426 -19.18 14.46 25.62
N VAL A 427 -18.85 13.37 24.92
CA VAL A 427 -19.76 12.29 24.48
C VAL A 427 -20.62 11.66 25.61
N THR A 428 -20.43 12.11 26.85
CA THR A 428 -21.27 11.80 28.01
C THR A 428 -22.69 12.34 27.82
N GLY A 429 -23.69 11.46 27.86
CA GLY A 429 -25.10 11.86 27.82
C GLY A 429 -25.78 11.67 26.48
N LEU A 430 -25.13 11.03 25.50
CA LEU A 430 -25.81 10.58 24.28
C LEU A 430 -26.94 9.61 24.61
N ARG A 431 -28.09 9.80 23.98
CA ARG A 431 -29.29 8.98 24.16
C ARG A 431 -29.97 8.70 22.83
N LEU A 432 -30.57 7.52 22.72
CA LEU A 432 -31.40 7.13 21.59
C LEU A 432 -32.85 7.04 22.02
N GLN A 433 -33.74 7.60 21.22
CA GLN A 433 -35.18 7.52 21.43
C GLN A 433 -35.71 6.25 20.80
N LEU A 434 -36.45 5.47 21.59
CA LEU A 434 -37.16 4.30 21.13
C LEU A 434 -38.57 4.65 20.64
N GLY A 435 -39.03 3.89 19.66
CA GLY A 435 -40.30 4.05 19.00
C GLY A 435 -41.41 3.22 19.62
N GLY A 436 -42.18 3.85 20.51
CA GLY A 436 -43.36 3.28 21.15
C GLY A 436 -44.31 4.34 21.72
N ASP A 437 -45.37 3.91 22.41
CA ASP A 437 -46.40 4.81 23.00
C ASP A 437 -45.86 5.74 24.10
N ALA A 438 -44.66 5.47 24.63
CA ALA A 438 -43.94 6.32 25.57
C ALA A 438 -42.56 6.67 24.99
N GLN A 439 -42.19 7.95 25.03
CA GLN A 439 -40.84 8.41 24.64
C GLN A 439 -39.81 7.89 25.65
N GLN A 440 -39.32 6.67 25.41
CA GLN A 440 -38.25 6.06 26.18
C GLN A 440 -36.91 6.39 25.53
N TRP A 441 -35.94 6.75 26.37
CA TRP A 441 -34.58 7.05 25.96
C TRP A 441 -33.61 6.04 26.58
N VAL A 442 -32.69 5.54 25.77
CA VAL A 442 -31.66 4.58 26.20
C VAL A 442 -30.26 5.14 25.92
N GLU A 443 -29.29 4.69 26.71
CA GLU A 443 -27.87 5.03 26.53
C GLU A 443 -27.22 3.99 25.61
N PRO A 444 -26.35 4.40 24.66
CA PRO A 444 -25.57 3.45 23.88
C PRO A 444 -24.53 2.74 24.75
N ASP A 445 -24.19 1.51 24.39
CA ASP A 445 -23.19 0.70 25.08
C ASP A 445 -21.76 1.15 24.74
N ALA A 446 -21.54 1.59 23.50
CA ALA A 446 -20.31 2.22 23.07
C ALA A 446 -20.57 3.40 22.13
N THR A 447 -19.60 4.30 22.02
CA THR A 447 -19.66 5.46 21.14
C THR A 447 -18.32 5.71 20.49
N LEU A 448 -18.35 6.01 19.20
CA LEU A 448 -17.20 6.38 18.40
C LEU A 448 -17.51 7.67 17.63
N VAL A 449 -16.65 8.68 17.79
CA VAL A 449 -16.70 9.91 16.99
C VAL A 449 -15.65 9.80 15.89
N GLY A 450 -16.07 10.11 14.66
CA GLY A 450 -15.26 10.04 13.48
C GLY A 450 -15.63 11.08 12.44
N THR A 451 -15.21 10.82 11.21
CA THR A 451 -15.38 11.69 10.06
C THR A 451 -15.60 10.84 8.82
N LEU A 452 -16.51 11.25 7.96
CA LEU A 452 -16.70 10.70 6.62
C LEU A 452 -15.56 11.14 5.69
N PHE A 453 -15.51 10.57 4.48
CA PHE A 453 -14.45 10.84 3.51
C PHE A 453 -14.49 12.27 2.97
N ASP A 454 -15.68 12.84 2.85
CA ASP A 454 -15.90 14.26 2.53
C ASP A 454 -15.48 15.19 3.68
N GLY A 455 -15.11 14.63 4.84
CA GLY A 455 -14.72 15.26 6.09
C GLY A 455 -15.89 15.79 6.94
N SER A 456 -17.12 15.48 6.57
CA SER A 456 -18.28 15.66 7.45
C SER A 456 -18.12 14.82 8.72
N PRO A 457 -18.57 15.30 9.90
CA PRO A 457 -18.47 14.54 11.13
C PRO A 457 -19.37 13.29 11.08
N LEU A 458 -19.00 12.26 11.83
CA LEU A 458 -19.74 11.01 11.96
C LEU A 458 -19.79 10.63 13.44
N LEU A 459 -20.98 10.33 13.94
CA LEU A 459 -21.14 9.64 15.22
C LEU A 459 -21.58 8.20 14.97
N VAL A 460 -20.96 7.26 15.67
CA VAL A 460 -21.33 5.84 15.63
C VAL A 460 -21.64 5.37 17.04
N LEU A 461 -22.80 4.74 17.22
CA LEU A 461 -23.30 4.24 18.49
C LEU A 461 -23.50 2.73 18.39
N ALA A 462 -23.09 2.01 19.42
CA ALA A 462 -23.35 0.58 19.55
C ALA A 462 -24.47 0.31 20.55
N LEU A 463 -25.26 -0.70 20.25
CA LEU A 463 -26.29 -1.27 21.11
C LEU A 463 -26.09 -2.77 21.14
N ASP A 464 -25.77 -3.32 22.30
CA ASP A 464 -25.61 -4.76 22.50
C ASP A 464 -26.98 -5.46 22.56
N GLU A 465 -26.97 -6.80 22.51
CA GLU A 465 -28.19 -7.59 22.66
C GLU A 465 -28.95 -7.19 23.94
N GLY A 466 -30.23 -6.86 23.78
CA GLY A 466 -31.12 -6.53 24.90
C GLY A 466 -31.12 -5.06 25.33
N THR A 467 -30.27 -4.21 24.75
CA THR A 467 -30.36 -2.75 24.94
C THR A 467 -31.62 -2.19 24.28
N LEU A 468 -31.97 -2.69 23.09
CA LEU A 468 -33.24 -2.40 22.43
C LEU A 468 -34.28 -3.50 22.78
N PRO A 469 -35.44 -3.16 23.38
CA PRO A 469 -36.51 -4.11 23.60
C PRO A 469 -37.05 -4.67 22.27
N ALA A 470 -37.43 -5.95 22.27
CA ALA A 470 -37.90 -6.63 21.06
C ALA A 470 -39.10 -5.91 20.40
N GLY A 471 -38.93 -5.51 19.15
CA GLY A 471 -39.96 -4.87 18.33
C GLY A 471 -40.05 -3.34 18.47
N GLU A 472 -39.21 -2.73 19.30
CA GLU A 472 -39.01 -1.27 19.31
C GLU A 472 -38.10 -0.88 18.14
N THR A 473 -38.26 0.34 17.61
CA THR A 473 -37.36 0.91 16.59
C THR A 473 -36.68 2.14 17.13
N ILE A 474 -35.56 2.54 16.56
CA ILE A 474 -34.91 3.81 16.92
C ILE A 474 -35.61 4.92 16.13
N GLN A 475 -35.95 6.02 16.80
CA GLN A 475 -36.66 7.15 16.18
C GLN A 475 -35.84 8.43 16.15
N ALA A 476 -34.95 8.62 17.11
CA ALA A 476 -34.11 9.81 17.19
C ALA A 476 -32.85 9.57 18.01
N VAL A 477 -31.89 10.47 17.85
CA VAL A 477 -30.68 10.55 18.67
C VAL A 477 -30.57 11.96 19.23
N GLY A 478 -30.16 12.08 20.50
CA GLY A 478 -30.01 13.37 21.18
C GLY A 478 -29.02 13.32 22.33
N VAL A 479 -28.83 14.47 22.98
CA VAL A 479 -27.95 14.62 24.16
C VAL A 479 -28.79 15.03 25.36
N ALA A 480 -28.61 14.34 26.48
CA ALA A 480 -29.23 14.67 27.76
C ALA A 480 -28.46 15.82 28.45
N GLU A 481 -29.05 17.00 28.51
CA GLU A 481 -28.58 18.11 29.34
C GLU A 481 -29.11 17.99 30.78
N ASN A 482 -28.20 18.07 31.75
CA ASN A 482 -28.51 18.19 33.18
C ASN A 482 -29.52 17.14 33.69
N GLY A 483 -29.46 15.92 33.15
CA GLY A 483 -30.25 14.78 33.60
C GLY A 483 -31.76 14.87 33.35
N THR A 484 -32.25 15.81 32.53
CA THR A 484 -33.71 15.89 32.28
C THR A 484 -34.16 16.41 30.91
N ALA A 485 -33.33 17.14 30.15
CA ALA A 485 -33.73 17.65 28.83
C ALA A 485 -32.91 16.98 27.74
N VAL A 486 -33.56 16.29 26.79
CA VAL A 486 -32.90 15.80 25.59
C VAL A 486 -33.10 16.83 24.48
N THR A 487 -32.01 17.42 23.99
CA THR A 487 -32.07 18.29 22.80
C THR A 487 -32.11 17.40 21.56
N LEU A 488 -33.24 17.44 20.85
CA LEU A 488 -33.45 16.78 19.56
C LEU A 488 -32.87 17.70 18.49
N ASP A 489 -31.72 17.35 17.92
CA ASP A 489 -31.08 18.24 16.95
C ASP A 489 -30.90 17.67 15.55
N ARG A 490 -31.06 16.36 15.25
CA ARG A 490 -30.79 15.96 13.84
C ARG A 490 -31.24 14.64 13.21
N ALA A 491 -32.04 13.77 13.83
CA ALA A 491 -32.50 12.57 13.11
C ALA A 491 -33.96 12.25 13.45
N ASP A 492 -34.90 12.88 12.75
CA ASP A 492 -36.32 12.50 12.80
C ASP A 492 -36.64 11.39 11.77
N GLU A 493 -35.68 11.07 10.90
CA GLU A 493 -35.75 10.03 9.89
C GLU A 493 -34.65 8.98 10.14
N VAL A 494 -35.06 7.72 10.24
CA VAL A 494 -34.18 6.58 10.48
C VAL A 494 -34.28 5.64 9.29
N LEU A 495 -33.15 5.36 8.68
CA LEU A 495 -33.02 4.41 7.57
C LEU A 495 -32.50 3.08 8.11
N GLU A 496 -33.34 2.04 8.05
CA GLU A 496 -32.89 0.68 8.33
C GLU A 496 -32.18 0.10 7.10
N VAL A 497 -30.95 -0.37 7.30
CA VAL A 497 -30.14 -1.00 6.26
C VAL A 497 -29.78 -2.41 6.69
N ASP A 498 -30.02 -3.38 5.81
CA ASP A 498 -29.49 -4.73 5.98
C ASP A 498 -27.99 -4.69 5.69
N LEU A 499 -27.19 -4.82 6.74
CA LEU A 499 -25.73 -4.82 6.63
C LEU A 499 -25.20 -6.18 6.18
N GLY A 500 -25.99 -7.27 6.34
CA GLY A 500 -25.52 -8.63 6.10
C GLY A 500 -24.33 -9.04 6.98
N LEU A 501 -24.22 -8.44 8.18
CA LEU A 501 -23.12 -8.61 9.15
C LEU A 501 -23.53 -9.39 10.40
#